data_AF-A0A482RGA3-F1
#
_entry.id   AF-A0A482RGA3-F1
#
_cell.length_a   1.000
_cell.length_b   1.000
_cell.length_c   1.000
_cell.angle_alpha   90.00
_cell.angle_beta   90.00
_cell.angle_gamma   90.00
#
_symmetry.space_group_name_H-M   'P 1'
#
loop_
_entity.id
_entity.type
_entity.pdbx_description
1 polymer ?
#
loop_
_entity_poly.entity_id
_entity_poly.type
_entity_poly.pdbx_seq_one_letter_code
_entity_poly.pdbx_strand_id
1 'polypeptide(L)'
;MQAQFDADQLLTQREKVSRTIREALNERAAEFHLFLEDVSITHLMFSKEFTNAIESKQVAQQDAERSKFVVMKAEQERQAAVIRAEGESEAARLISEALKSHGSAMIDVKRIDAAKEIAEALAGSRNVSYVPSGMSMLMPAPARAAAPMA
;
A
#
# COMPACT_ATOMS: atom_id res chain seq x y z
N MET A 1 -5.42 27.51 40.32
CA MET A 1 -4.89 26.14 40.35
C MET A 1 -5.27 25.50 39.02
N GLN A 2 -4.35 25.46 38.06
CA GLN A 2 -4.60 24.79 36.76
C GLN A 2 -4.82 23.29 37.06
N ALA A 3 -5.94 22.75 36.59
CA ALA A 3 -6.32 21.36 36.85
C ALA A 3 -5.28 20.42 36.20
N GLN A 4 -4.43 19.82 37.03
CA GLN A 4 -3.37 18.87 36.63
C GLN A 4 -3.91 17.46 36.32
N PHE A 5 -5.20 17.34 36.01
CA PHE A 5 -5.82 16.05 35.76
C PHE A 5 -6.22 15.96 34.29
N ASP A 6 -5.53 15.10 33.55
CA ASP A 6 -5.94 14.72 32.20
C ASP A 6 -7.40 14.21 32.24
N ALA A 7 -8.22 14.62 31.26
CA ALA A 7 -9.64 14.27 31.20
C ALA A 7 -9.89 12.77 31.24
N ASP A 8 -8.98 12.02 30.64
CA ASP A 8 -8.97 10.57 30.61
C ASP A 8 -8.86 9.99 32.05
N GLN A 9 -8.03 10.61 32.88
CA GLN A 9 -7.91 10.27 34.30
C GLN A 9 -9.12 10.75 35.12
N LEU A 10 -9.75 11.88 34.77
CA LEU A 10 -10.98 12.32 35.43
C LEU A 10 -12.16 11.35 35.21
N LEU A 11 -12.17 10.68 34.06
CA LEU A 11 -13.18 9.66 33.74
C LEU A 11 -12.87 8.31 34.41
N THR A 12 -11.61 7.83 34.34
CA THR A 12 -11.22 6.55 34.95
C THR A 12 -11.05 6.60 36.47
N GLN A 13 -10.66 7.74 37.05
CA GLN A 13 -10.41 7.92 38.48
C GLN A 13 -11.47 8.81 39.15
N ARG A 14 -12.71 8.82 38.62
CA ARG A 14 -13.81 9.65 39.13
C ARG A 14 -13.95 9.57 40.64
N GLU A 15 -13.84 8.39 41.23
CA GLU A 15 -13.93 8.21 42.69
C GLU A 15 -12.79 8.89 43.48
N LYS A 16 -11.57 8.87 42.95
CA LYS A 16 -10.40 9.45 43.61
C LYS A 16 -10.45 10.97 43.56
N VAL A 17 -10.86 11.51 42.41
CA VAL A 17 -11.07 12.95 42.24
C VAL A 17 -12.24 13.43 43.10
N SER A 18 -13.36 12.69 43.13
CA SER A 18 -14.49 13.02 44.00
C SER A 18 -14.11 13.07 45.48
N ARG A 19 -13.29 12.12 45.97
CA ARG A 19 -12.77 12.14 47.35
C ARG A 19 -11.93 13.38 47.63
N THR A 20 -10.99 13.69 46.74
CA THR A 20 -10.10 14.86 46.90
C THR A 20 -10.88 16.18 46.92
N ILE A 21 -11.89 16.32 46.06
CA ILE A 21 -12.77 17.50 46.04
C ILE A 21 -13.63 17.59 47.31
N ARG A 22 -14.12 16.46 47.81
CA ARG A 22 -14.90 16.39 49.06
C ARG A 22 -14.06 16.83 50.25
N GLU A 23 -12.81 16.36 50.35
CA GLU A 23 -11.88 16.78 51.40
C GLU A 23 -11.62 18.29 51.37
N ALA A 24 -11.32 18.84 50.19
CA ALA A 24 -11.09 20.28 50.02
C ALA A 24 -12.33 21.14 50.31
N LEU A 25 -13.53 20.64 49.98
CA LEU A 25 -14.79 21.32 50.32
C LEU A 25 -15.09 21.25 51.82
N ASN A 26 -14.81 20.12 52.47
CA ASN A 26 -15.05 19.94 53.89
C ASN A 26 -14.10 20.82 54.73
N GLU A 27 -12.84 20.92 54.32
CA GLU A 27 -11.85 21.81 54.95
C GLU A 27 -12.26 23.29 54.86
N ARG A 28 -12.75 23.72 53.68
CA ARG A 28 -13.32 25.06 53.52
C ARG A 28 -14.61 25.28 54.29
N ALA A 29 -15.53 24.30 54.29
CA ALA A 29 -16.81 24.41 54.99
C ALA A 29 -16.63 24.48 56.52
N ALA A 30 -15.62 23.79 57.06
CA ALA A 30 -15.25 23.86 58.47
C ALA A 30 -14.83 25.28 58.90
N GLU A 31 -14.17 26.04 58.01
CA GLU A 31 -13.80 27.44 58.24
C GLU A 31 -15.03 28.35 58.40
N PHE A 32 -16.18 27.94 57.84
CA PHE A 32 -17.47 28.62 57.96
C PHE A 32 -18.44 27.93 58.94
N HIS A 33 -17.98 26.95 59.73
CA HIS A 33 -18.80 26.14 60.64
C HIS A 33 -19.98 25.41 59.96
N LEU A 34 -19.82 25.02 58.70
CA LEU A 34 -20.81 24.24 57.93
C LEU A 34 -20.43 22.75 57.92
N PHE A 35 -21.38 21.88 58.25
CA PHE A 35 -21.20 20.42 58.19
C PHE A 35 -21.77 19.88 56.87
N LEU A 36 -20.92 19.23 56.07
CA LEU A 36 -21.29 18.61 54.79
C LEU A 36 -21.44 17.08 54.95
N GLU A 37 -22.65 16.56 54.80
CA GLU A 37 -22.98 15.14 55.02
C GLU A 37 -22.77 14.28 53.77
N ASP A 38 -23.17 14.76 52.57
CA ASP A 38 -22.83 14.13 51.30
C ASP A 38 -22.70 15.16 50.15
N VAL A 39 -21.73 14.94 49.27
CA VAL A 39 -21.45 15.82 48.11
C VAL A 39 -21.47 14.98 46.84
N SER A 40 -22.49 15.18 46.01
CA SER A 40 -22.62 14.51 44.72
C SER A 40 -22.26 15.47 43.58
N ILE A 41 -21.40 15.01 42.67
CA ILE A 41 -21.05 15.76 41.45
C ILE A 41 -21.98 15.32 40.34
N THR A 42 -22.90 16.20 39.93
CA THR A 42 -23.94 15.95 38.91
C THR A 42 -23.50 16.28 37.49
N HIS A 43 -22.65 17.30 37.28
CA HIS A 43 -22.20 17.70 35.94
C HIS A 43 -20.78 18.22 35.94
N LEU A 44 -19.86 17.52 35.27
CA LEU A 44 -18.55 18.04 34.91
C LEU A 44 -18.63 18.57 33.48
N MET A 45 -18.66 19.90 33.32
CA MET A 45 -18.55 20.53 32.02
C MET A 45 -17.08 20.85 31.76
N PHE A 46 -16.50 20.20 30.76
CA PHE A 46 -15.19 20.58 30.24
C PHE A 46 -15.33 21.86 29.40
N SER A 47 -14.31 22.71 29.40
CA SER A 47 -14.31 23.86 28.49
C SER A 47 -14.25 23.38 27.04
N LYS A 48 -14.89 24.11 26.12
CA LYS A 48 -14.91 23.77 24.69
C LYS A 48 -13.50 23.63 24.09
N GLU A 49 -12.57 24.47 24.55
CA GLU A 49 -11.16 24.43 24.15
C GLU A 49 -10.46 23.14 24.59
N PHE A 50 -10.81 22.61 25.77
CA PHE A 50 -10.23 21.39 26.31
C PHE A 50 -10.75 20.15 25.57
N THR A 51 -12.04 20.08 25.24
CA THR A 51 -12.59 19.01 24.40
C THR A 51 -11.92 18.99 23.02
N ASN A 52 -11.75 20.15 22.39
CA ASN A 52 -11.07 20.27 21.10
C ASN A 52 -9.60 19.79 21.16
N ALA A 53 -8.88 20.11 22.25
CA ALA A 53 -7.50 19.68 22.42
C ALA A 53 -7.38 18.14 22.57
N ILE A 54 -8.36 17.50 23.20
CA ILE A 54 -8.40 16.03 23.35
C ILE A 54 -8.71 15.37 22.02
N GLU A 55 -9.72 15.86 21.29
CA GLU A 55 -10.04 15.37 19.95
C GLU A 55 -8.83 15.50 19.02
N SER A 56 -8.14 16.64 19.06
CA SER A 56 -6.92 16.85 18.28
C SER A 56 -5.80 15.87 18.65
N LYS A 57 -5.58 15.61 19.94
CA LYS A 57 -4.63 14.57 20.39
C LYS A 57 -5.02 13.17 19.91
N GLN A 58 -6.30 12.85 19.96
CA GLN A 58 -6.80 11.55 19.52
C GLN A 58 -6.62 11.36 18.02
N VAL A 59 -6.92 12.39 17.21
CA VAL A 59 -6.67 12.39 15.77
C VAL A 59 -5.17 12.24 15.49
N ALA A 60 -4.32 12.98 16.20
CA ALA A 60 -2.87 12.88 16.03
C ALA A 60 -2.31 11.48 16.38
N GLN A 61 -2.85 10.83 17.42
CA GLN A 61 -2.48 9.46 17.76
C GLN A 61 -2.93 8.46 16.68
N GLN A 62 -4.16 8.59 16.19
CA GLN A 62 -4.68 7.74 15.11
C GLN A 62 -3.88 7.93 13.82
N ASP A 63 -3.53 9.17 13.47
CA ASP A 63 -2.72 9.48 12.29
C ASP A 63 -1.30 8.94 12.42
N ALA A 64 -0.70 8.99 13.62
CA ALA A 64 0.61 8.39 13.88
C ALA A 64 0.57 6.87 13.72
N GLU A 65 -0.45 6.21 14.26
CA GLU A 65 -0.63 4.76 14.15
C GLU A 65 -0.88 4.34 12.70
N ARG A 66 -1.71 5.09 11.97
CA ARG A 66 -1.96 4.89 10.54
C ARG A 66 -0.69 5.09 9.71
N SER A 67 0.09 6.12 9.99
CA SER A 67 1.36 6.39 9.29
C SER A 67 2.35 5.25 9.50
N LYS A 68 2.45 4.74 10.74
CA LYS A 68 3.28 3.57 11.05
C LYS A 68 2.85 2.34 10.25
N PHE A 69 1.54 2.11 10.11
CA PHE A 69 1.01 1.02 9.30
C PHE A 69 1.34 1.18 7.82
N VAL A 70 1.22 2.39 7.27
CA VAL A 70 1.57 2.67 5.86
C VAL A 70 3.05 2.40 5.60
N VAL A 71 3.94 2.83 6.50
CA VAL A 71 5.39 2.58 6.37
C VAL A 71 5.68 1.07 6.42
N MET A 72 5.12 0.35 7.39
CA MET A 72 5.31 -1.11 7.48
C MET A 72 4.78 -1.84 6.24
N LYS A 73 3.62 -1.43 5.71
CA LYS A 73 3.08 -2.00 4.48
C LYS A 73 4.00 -1.77 3.28
N ALA A 74 4.53 -0.54 3.14
CA ALA A 74 5.45 -0.21 2.06
C ALA A 74 6.77 -1.00 2.16
N GLU A 75 7.29 -1.20 3.37
CA GLU A 75 8.47 -2.04 3.59
C GLU A 75 8.21 -3.51 3.20
N GLN A 76 7.06 -4.06 3.58
CA GLN A 76 6.67 -5.42 3.21
C GLN A 76 6.49 -5.58 1.70
N GLU A 77 5.83 -4.63 1.04
CA GLU A 77 5.68 -4.64 -0.43
C GLU A 77 7.04 -4.60 -1.13
N ARG A 78 7.98 -3.77 -0.63
CA ARG A 78 9.36 -3.72 -1.15
C ARG A 78 10.07 -5.06 -0.97
N GLN A 79 10.01 -5.67 0.21
CA GLN A 79 10.63 -6.97 0.46
C GLN A 79 10.03 -8.07 -0.42
N ALA A 80 8.70 -8.09 -0.56
CA ALA A 80 8.01 -9.04 -1.43
C ALA A 80 8.42 -8.86 -2.90
N ALA A 81 8.59 -7.62 -3.37
CA ALA A 81 9.07 -7.34 -4.73
C ALA A 81 10.51 -7.84 -4.94
N VAL A 82 11.41 -7.62 -3.97
CA VAL A 82 12.79 -8.13 -4.03
C VAL A 82 12.82 -9.65 -4.07
N ILE A 83 12.10 -10.33 -3.16
CA ILE A 83 12.05 -11.79 -3.10
C ILE A 83 11.45 -12.37 -4.39
N ARG A 84 10.41 -11.74 -4.94
CA ARG A 84 9.84 -12.17 -6.23
C ARG A 84 10.87 -12.03 -7.36
N ALA A 85 11.56 -10.91 -7.44
CA ALA A 85 12.59 -10.69 -8.46
C ALA A 85 13.77 -11.67 -8.33
N GLU A 86 14.20 -11.97 -7.10
CA GLU A 86 15.22 -12.98 -6.82
C GLU A 86 14.76 -14.38 -7.21
N GLY A 87 13.52 -14.76 -6.84
CA GLY A 87 12.94 -16.05 -7.22
C GLY A 87 12.78 -16.21 -8.72
N GLU A 88 12.38 -15.16 -9.44
CA GLU A 88 12.32 -15.16 -10.90
C GLU A 88 13.72 -15.25 -11.53
N SER A 89 14.71 -14.56 -10.97
CA SER A 89 16.10 -14.63 -11.43
C SER A 89 16.70 -16.02 -11.25
N GLU A 90 16.52 -16.64 -10.08
CA GLU A 90 16.99 -18.00 -9.81
C GLU A 90 16.28 -19.02 -10.70
N ALA A 91 14.96 -18.90 -10.87
CA ALA A 91 14.20 -19.75 -11.77
C ALA A 91 14.70 -19.61 -13.22
N ALA A 92 14.90 -18.39 -13.70
CA ALA A 92 15.44 -18.14 -15.04
C ALA A 92 16.85 -18.70 -15.20
N ARG A 93 17.70 -18.64 -14.15
CA ARG A 93 19.04 -19.22 -14.14
C ARG A 93 18.99 -20.74 -14.25
N LEU A 94 18.15 -21.40 -13.45
CA LEU A 94 17.95 -22.84 -13.49
C LEU A 94 17.42 -23.32 -14.84
N ILE A 95 16.44 -22.60 -15.40
CA ILE A 95 15.92 -22.88 -16.75
C ILE A 95 17.02 -22.71 -17.80
N SER A 96 17.83 -21.64 -17.70
CA SER A 96 18.93 -21.39 -18.65
C SER A 96 20.01 -22.47 -18.55
N GLU A 97 20.32 -22.96 -17.35
CA GLU A 97 21.26 -24.04 -17.13
C GLU A 97 20.72 -25.38 -17.67
N ALA A 98 19.46 -25.70 -17.40
CA ALA A 98 18.77 -26.87 -17.96
C ALA A 98 18.65 -26.81 -19.50
N LEU A 99 18.44 -25.62 -20.06
CA LEU A 99 18.42 -25.41 -21.50
C LEU A 99 19.83 -25.49 -22.09
N LYS A 100 20.89 -25.12 -21.35
CA LYS A 100 22.26 -25.33 -21.82
C LYS A 100 22.63 -26.81 -21.86
N SER A 101 22.13 -27.62 -20.93
CA SER A 101 22.38 -29.07 -20.88
C SER A 101 21.49 -29.89 -21.84
N HIS A 102 20.25 -29.47 -22.10
CA HIS A 102 19.27 -30.24 -22.91
C HIS A 102 18.70 -29.48 -24.12
N GLY A 103 19.10 -28.23 -24.37
CA GLY A 103 18.35 -27.31 -25.23
C GLY A 103 18.61 -27.39 -26.72
N SER A 104 19.59 -28.15 -27.22
CA SER A 104 19.73 -28.33 -28.67
C SER A 104 18.44 -28.94 -29.26
N ALA A 105 17.96 -30.04 -28.68
CA ALA A 105 16.71 -30.68 -29.10
C ALA A 105 15.47 -29.80 -28.89
N MET A 106 15.39 -29.04 -27.79
CA MET A 106 14.21 -28.22 -27.49
C MET A 106 14.14 -26.92 -28.31
N ILE A 107 15.28 -26.30 -28.61
CA ILE A 107 15.35 -25.12 -29.49
C ILE A 107 14.98 -25.52 -30.92
N ASP A 108 15.42 -26.69 -31.37
CA ASP A 108 15.07 -27.21 -32.70
C ASP A 108 13.57 -27.53 -32.82
N VAL A 109 12.96 -28.15 -31.80
CA VAL A 109 11.49 -28.36 -31.77
C VAL A 109 10.73 -27.03 -31.79
N LYS A 110 11.13 -26.04 -30.97
CA LYS A 110 10.50 -24.71 -30.98
C LYS A 110 10.68 -23.97 -32.31
N ARG A 111 11.83 -24.15 -32.98
CA ARG A 111 12.07 -23.61 -34.33
C ARG A 111 11.13 -24.23 -35.35
N ILE A 112 10.88 -25.54 -35.28
CA ILE A 112 9.94 -26.24 -36.15
C ILE A 112 8.51 -25.73 -35.90
N ASP A 113 8.10 -25.57 -34.63
CA ASP A 113 6.77 -25.06 -34.29
C ASP A 113 6.56 -23.61 -34.76
N ALA A 114 7.54 -22.73 -34.52
CA ALA A 114 7.49 -21.35 -35.02
C ALA A 114 7.46 -21.30 -36.55
N ALA A 115 8.24 -22.14 -37.23
CA ALA A 115 8.21 -22.24 -38.69
C ALA A 115 6.85 -22.72 -39.21
N LYS A 116 6.20 -23.67 -38.50
CA LYS A 116 4.86 -24.15 -38.83
C LYS A 116 3.81 -23.05 -38.67
N GLU A 117 3.85 -22.29 -37.57
CA GLU A 117 2.93 -21.18 -37.32
C GLU A 117 3.09 -20.06 -38.36
N ILE A 118 4.33 -19.71 -38.70
CA ILE A 118 4.63 -18.74 -39.77
C ILE A 118 4.12 -19.25 -41.12
N ALA A 119 4.30 -20.54 -41.43
CA ALA A 119 3.82 -21.13 -42.68
C ALA A 119 2.28 -21.13 -42.77
N GLU A 120 1.58 -21.42 -41.68
CA GLU A 120 0.11 -21.33 -41.60
C GLU A 120 -0.38 -19.88 -41.76
N ALA A 121 0.28 -18.93 -41.09
CA ALA A 121 -0.03 -17.50 -41.21
C ALA A 121 0.21 -16.97 -42.64
N LEU A 122 1.30 -17.39 -43.29
CA LEU A 122 1.58 -17.05 -44.68
C LEU A 122 0.56 -17.69 -45.64
N ALA A 123 0.22 -18.97 -45.44
CA ALA A 123 -0.74 -19.68 -46.27
C ALA A 123 -2.15 -19.07 -46.23
N GLY A 124 -2.54 -18.48 -45.10
CA GLY A 124 -3.79 -17.72 -44.97
C GLY A 124 -3.76 -16.30 -45.55
N SER A 125 -2.57 -15.76 -45.87
CA SER A 125 -2.43 -14.40 -46.37
C SER A 125 -2.56 -14.31 -47.90
N ARG A 126 -3.36 -13.34 -48.38
CA ARG A 126 -3.80 -13.22 -49.79
C ARG A 126 -2.69 -12.81 -50.79
N ASN A 127 -1.44 -12.63 -50.35
CA ASN A 127 -0.34 -12.02 -51.10
C ASN A 127 0.95 -12.87 -51.19
N VAL A 128 0.92 -14.18 -50.90
CA VAL A 128 2.11 -15.04 -50.98
C VAL A 128 2.30 -15.56 -52.41
N SER A 129 3.37 -15.11 -53.07
CA SER A 129 3.88 -15.73 -54.31
C SER A 129 5.02 -16.68 -53.96
N TYR A 130 4.84 -17.97 -54.26
CA TYR A 130 5.88 -18.97 -54.12
C TYR A 130 6.88 -18.79 -55.26
N VAL A 131 8.11 -18.38 -54.95
CA VAL A 131 9.20 -18.27 -55.94
C VAL A 131 10.08 -19.50 -55.80
N PRO A 132 10.02 -20.46 -56.74
CA PRO A 132 10.92 -21.61 -56.73
C PRO A 132 12.36 -21.14 -56.96
N SER A 133 13.28 -21.75 -56.21
CA SER A 133 14.72 -21.53 -56.24
C SER A 133 15.33 -22.00 -57.57
N GLY A 134 15.20 -21.18 -58.60
CA GLY A 134 15.80 -21.47 -59.91
C GLY A 134 15.64 -20.38 -60.97
N MET A 135 14.77 -19.40 -60.76
CA MET A 135 14.55 -18.32 -61.74
C MET A 135 14.65 -16.96 -61.05
N SER A 136 15.81 -16.31 -61.19
CA SER A 136 16.01 -14.93 -60.76
C SER A 136 15.19 -14.00 -61.64
N MET A 137 13.94 -13.75 -61.29
CA MET A 137 13.18 -12.62 -61.84
C MET A 137 13.27 -11.43 -60.89
N LEU A 138 13.85 -10.36 -61.42
CA LEU A 138 13.98 -9.04 -60.84
C LEU A 138 12.58 -8.52 -60.42
N MET A 139 12.33 -8.41 -59.12
CA MET A 139 11.13 -7.77 -58.56
C MET A 139 11.23 -6.24 -58.71
N PRO A 140 10.26 -5.54 -59.32
CA PRO A 140 10.20 -4.09 -59.22
C PRO A 140 9.68 -3.71 -57.82
N ALA A 141 10.48 -2.96 -57.06
CA ALA A 141 10.09 -2.45 -55.75
C ALA A 141 8.90 -1.47 -55.87
N PRO A 142 7.98 -1.42 -54.88
CA PRO A 142 6.88 -0.48 -54.91
C PRO A 142 7.39 0.96 -54.73
N ALA A 143 7.04 1.83 -55.67
CA ALA A 143 7.36 3.25 -55.62
C ALA A 143 6.72 3.90 -54.39
N ARG A 144 7.57 4.48 -53.54
CA ARG A 144 7.21 5.28 -52.36
C ARG A 144 6.35 6.47 -52.81
N ALA A 145 5.09 6.49 -52.37
CA ALA A 145 4.19 7.62 -52.56
C ALA A 145 4.73 8.84 -51.80
N ALA A 146 5.09 9.89 -52.53
CA ALA A 146 5.35 11.22 -52.00
C ALA A 146 4.00 11.89 -51.67
N ALA A 147 3.84 12.33 -50.43
CA ALA A 147 2.74 13.18 -49.98
C ALA A 147 2.97 14.62 -50.45
N PRO A 148 1.95 15.34 -50.98
CA PRO A 148 2.03 16.79 -51.13
C PRO A 148 1.63 17.49 -49.82
N MET A 149 2.41 18.50 -49.45
CA MET A 149 2.08 19.45 -48.38
C MET A 149 0.92 20.36 -48.83
N ALA A 150 -0.11 20.46 -47.99
CA ALA A 150 -0.99 21.62 -47.83
C ALA A 150 -1.58 21.58 -46.42
#